data_AF-A0A2E3RS64-F1
#
_entry.id   AF-A0A2E3RS64-F1
#
_cell.length_a   1.000
_cell.length_b   1.000
_cell.length_c   1.000
_cell.angle_alpha   90.00
_cell.angle_beta   90.00
_cell.angle_gamma   90.00
#
_symmetry.space_group_name_H-M   'P 1'
#
loop_
_entity.id
_entity.type
_entity.pdbx_description
1 polymer ?
#
loop_
_entity_poly.entity_id
_entity_poly.type
_entity_poly.pdbx_seq_one_letter_code
_entity_poly.pdbx_strand_id
1 'polypeptide(L)'
;MSSLSIDTSALHSMVPRLPVEPVGGSVDDRFESMLGRMQEQSSTESARRMEIFREAACDLVSSAFVMPVLASIREQSQAAEPFKPGIAQKRLGPVLDQYLSDKIVRGGNMDLVDTIARKFEQSLGSRQE
;
A
#
# COMPACT_ATOMS: atom_id res chain seq x y z
N MET A 1 47.31 23.04 22.66
CA MET A 1 46.37 23.54 21.63
C MET A 1 45.76 22.33 20.94
N SER A 2 44.49 21.97 20.98
CA SER A 2 43.33 22.34 21.78
C SER A 2 42.45 21.07 21.77
N SER A 3 41.94 20.70 22.93
CA SER A 3 41.04 19.56 23.14
C SER A 3 39.69 19.82 22.48
N LEU A 4 39.24 18.95 21.58
CA LEU A 4 37.85 18.90 21.14
C LEU A 4 37.09 17.91 22.02
N SER A 5 36.40 18.46 23.01
CA SER A 5 35.28 17.80 23.68
C SER A 5 34.14 17.65 22.67
N ILE A 6 33.66 16.43 22.47
CA ILE A 6 32.35 16.18 21.85
C ILE A 6 31.46 15.67 22.99
N ASP A 7 30.42 16.46 23.28
CA ASP A 7 29.45 16.25 24.34
C ASP A 7 28.70 14.91 24.21
N THR A 8 28.91 14.03 25.20
CA THR A 8 28.18 12.76 25.39
C THR A 8 26.89 12.98 26.19
N SER A 9 26.07 13.96 25.82
CA SER A 9 24.90 14.37 26.62
C SER A 9 23.55 14.40 25.88
N ALA A 10 23.46 13.90 24.64
CA ALA A 10 22.27 14.11 23.82
C ALA A 10 21.49 12.85 23.36
N LEU A 11 21.56 11.70 24.04
CA LEU A 11 20.65 10.57 23.74
C LEU A 11 20.10 9.87 25.00
N HIS A 12 19.96 10.63 26.10
CA HIS A 12 19.09 10.24 27.20
C HIS A 12 17.74 10.92 27.03
N SER A 13 16.80 10.29 26.32
CA SER A 13 15.36 10.31 26.63
C SER A 13 14.56 9.68 25.48
N MET A 14 14.38 8.38 25.52
CA MET A 14 13.19 7.79 24.90
C MET A 14 12.68 6.66 25.78
N VAL A 15 12.42 6.99 27.04
CA VAL A 15 11.42 6.28 27.82
C VAL A 15 10.08 6.84 27.34
N PRO A 16 9.18 6.05 26.75
CA PRO A 16 7.82 6.52 26.50
C PRO A 16 7.23 6.89 27.86
N ARG A 17 7.04 8.18 28.11
CA ARG A 17 6.29 8.63 29.28
C ARG A 17 4.86 8.13 29.11
N LEU A 18 4.52 7.07 29.84
CA LEU A 18 3.13 6.74 30.08
C LEU A 18 2.47 7.97 30.72
N PRO A 19 1.32 8.45 30.20
CA PRO A 19 0.55 9.48 30.87
C PRO A 19 0.19 8.96 32.27
N VAL A 20 0.66 9.64 33.31
CA VAL A 20 0.13 9.46 34.66
C VAL A 20 -1.20 10.20 34.68
N GLU A 21 -2.29 9.43 34.68
CA GLU A 21 -3.66 9.93 34.81
C GLU A 21 -3.78 10.82 36.05
N PRO A 22 -4.41 12.01 35.98
CA PRO A 22 -4.85 12.69 37.18
C PRO A 22 -5.92 11.80 37.85
N VAL A 23 -5.66 11.37 39.08
CA VAL A 23 -6.64 10.70 39.95
C VAL A 23 -7.72 11.74 40.31
N GLY A 24 -8.68 11.96 39.41
CA GLY A 24 -9.71 12.99 39.60
C GLY A 24 -10.77 13.17 38.51
N GLY A 25 -10.96 12.22 37.59
CA GLY A 25 -12.02 12.28 36.56
C GLY A 25 -13.27 11.47 36.93
N SER A 26 -14.45 11.94 36.51
CA SER A 26 -15.72 11.21 36.63
C SER A 26 -15.64 9.86 35.91
N VAL A 27 -16.51 8.92 36.28
CA VAL A 27 -16.69 7.66 35.53
C VAL A 27 -17.05 7.95 34.06
N ASP A 28 -17.77 9.05 33.82
CA ASP A 28 -18.15 9.51 32.49
C ASP A 28 -16.93 9.89 31.63
N ASP A 29 -15.95 10.61 32.18
CA ASP A 29 -14.74 11.04 31.47
C ASP A 29 -13.87 9.84 31.02
N ARG A 30 -13.83 8.80 31.85
CA ARG A 30 -13.10 7.55 31.55
C ARG A 30 -13.80 6.76 30.44
N PHE A 31 -15.13 6.74 30.48
CA PHE A 31 -15.92 6.08 29.46
C PHE A 31 -15.83 6.80 28.10
N GLU A 32 -15.89 8.14 28.09
CA GLU A 32 -15.65 8.95 26.88
C GLU A 32 -14.26 8.71 26.30
N SER A 33 -13.23 8.65 27.16
CA SER A 33 -11.86 8.32 26.74
C SER A 33 -11.74 6.90 26.18
N MET A 34 -12.48 5.94 26.72
CA MET A 34 -12.54 4.56 26.19
C MET A 34 -13.26 4.50 24.83
N LEU A 35 -14.39 5.21 24.67
CA LEU A 35 -15.11 5.28 23.40
C LEU A 35 -14.28 5.94 22.31
N GLY A 36 -13.61 7.06 22.63
CA GLY A 36 -12.68 7.72 21.71
C GLY A 36 -11.59 6.76 21.22
N ARG A 37 -10.99 5.98 22.13
CA ARG A 37 -9.98 4.97 21.78
C ARG A 37 -10.52 3.85 20.90
N MET A 38 -11.73 3.35 21.18
CA MET A 38 -12.35 2.29 20.35
C MET A 38 -12.67 2.79 18.93
N GLN A 39 -13.07 4.06 18.77
CA GLN A 39 -13.34 4.67 17.47
C GLN A 39 -12.05 4.88 16.65
N GLU A 40 -10.96 5.27 17.28
CA GLU A 40 -9.65 5.35 16.62
C GLU A 40 -9.14 3.96 16.18
N GLN A 41 -9.35 2.94 17.00
CA GLN A 41 -8.99 1.56 16.65
C GLN A 41 -9.80 1.02 15.47
N SER A 42 -11.12 1.28 15.45
CA SER A 42 -11.98 0.81 14.35
C SER A 42 -11.68 1.50 13.03
N SER A 43 -11.37 2.81 13.06
CA SER A 43 -10.95 3.55 11.86
C SER A 43 -9.61 3.07 11.30
N THR A 44 -8.64 2.77 12.17
CA THR A 44 -7.33 2.21 11.79
C THR A 44 -7.49 0.84 11.13
N GLU A 45 -8.33 -0.02 11.69
CA GLU A 45 -8.62 -1.33 11.11
C GLU A 45 -9.34 -1.20 9.76
N SER A 46 -10.27 -0.24 9.64
CA SER A 46 -10.92 0.03 8.35
C SER A 46 -9.94 0.50 7.29
N ALA A 47 -9.01 1.39 7.64
CA ALA A 47 -7.96 1.85 6.73
C ALA A 47 -7.04 0.69 6.30
N ARG A 48 -6.68 -0.20 7.23
CA ARG A 48 -5.87 -1.39 6.92
C ARG A 48 -6.59 -2.35 5.96
N ARG A 49 -7.88 -2.61 6.18
CA ARG A 49 -8.69 -3.44 5.28
C ARG A 49 -8.80 -2.82 3.90
N MET A 50 -9.01 -1.51 3.83
CA MET A 50 -9.04 -0.77 2.56
C MET A 50 -7.72 -0.91 1.80
N GLU A 51 -6.57 -0.84 2.49
CA GLU A 51 -5.26 -1.05 1.86
C GLU A 51 -5.14 -2.47 1.27
N ILE A 52 -5.60 -3.49 1.99
CA ILE A 52 -5.62 -4.87 1.48
C ILE A 52 -6.49 -4.99 0.22
N PHE A 53 -7.66 -4.35 0.20
CA PHE A 53 -8.54 -4.35 -0.98
C PHE A 53 -7.93 -3.60 -2.15
N ARG A 54 -7.23 -2.50 -1.88
CA ARG A 54 -6.48 -1.74 -2.89
C ARG A 54 -5.37 -2.59 -3.49
N GLU A 55 -4.60 -3.29 -2.66
CA GLU A 55 -3.54 -4.20 -3.10
C GLU A 55 -4.09 -5.32 -3.99
N ALA A 56 -5.15 -6.00 -3.56
CA ALA A 56 -5.80 -7.03 -4.36
C ALA A 56 -6.38 -6.49 -5.68
N ALA A 57 -6.92 -5.27 -5.65
CA ALA A 57 -7.42 -4.59 -6.86
C ALA A 57 -6.28 -4.26 -7.82
N CYS A 58 -5.12 -3.83 -7.33
CA CYS A 58 -3.93 -3.60 -8.13
C CYS A 58 -3.49 -4.88 -8.87
N ASP A 59 -3.41 -6.00 -8.15
CA ASP A 59 -2.97 -7.26 -8.74
C ASP A 59 -3.97 -7.77 -9.81
N LEU A 60 -5.26 -7.58 -9.57
CA LEU A 60 -6.30 -7.88 -10.57
C LEU A 60 -6.16 -7.00 -11.82
N VAL A 61 -5.99 -5.68 -11.66
CA VAL A 61 -5.86 -4.76 -12.79
C VAL A 61 -4.56 -5.01 -13.56
N SER A 62 -3.46 -5.29 -12.86
CA SER A 62 -2.17 -5.62 -13.44
C SER A 62 -2.29 -6.85 -14.36
N SER A 63 -2.83 -7.95 -13.83
CA SER A 63 -2.91 -9.22 -14.55
C SER A 63 -4.01 -9.29 -15.61
N ALA A 64 -5.19 -8.70 -15.35
CA ALA A 64 -6.35 -8.84 -16.22
C ALA A 64 -6.48 -7.72 -17.27
N PHE A 65 -5.80 -6.58 -17.08
CA PHE A 65 -5.93 -5.43 -17.99
C PHE A 65 -4.57 -4.98 -18.55
N VAL A 66 -3.61 -4.62 -17.70
CA VAL A 66 -2.36 -3.99 -18.17
C VAL A 66 -1.45 -5.01 -18.86
N MET A 67 -1.26 -6.19 -18.28
CA MET A 67 -0.40 -7.23 -18.86
C MET A 67 -0.87 -7.67 -20.26
N PRO A 68 -2.17 -7.93 -20.53
CA PRO A 68 -2.67 -8.20 -21.88
C PRO A 68 -2.42 -7.07 -22.89
N VAL A 69 -2.51 -5.81 -22.45
CA VAL A 69 -2.21 -4.64 -23.30
C VAL A 69 -0.73 -4.64 -23.68
N LEU A 70 0.18 -4.85 -22.72
CA LEU A 70 1.62 -4.93 -22.98
C LEU A 70 1.98 -6.11 -23.90
N ALA A 71 1.34 -7.26 -23.69
CA ALA A 71 1.52 -8.43 -24.55
C ALA A 71 1.09 -8.13 -26.00
N SER A 72 -0.05 -7.47 -26.19
CA SER A 72 -0.55 -7.06 -27.51
C SER A 72 0.42 -6.11 -28.21
N ILE A 73 0.98 -5.14 -27.48
CA ILE A 73 1.98 -4.20 -28.01
C ILE A 73 3.24 -4.96 -28.45
N ARG A 74 3.72 -5.92 -27.66
CA ARG A 74 4.88 -6.74 -28.04
C ARG A 74 4.59 -7.57 -29.29
N GLU A 75 3.43 -8.21 -29.36
CA GLU A 75 3.06 -9.07 -30.48
C GLU A 75 2.92 -8.31 -31.80
N GLN A 76 2.45 -7.06 -31.73
CA GLN A 76 2.31 -6.16 -32.87
C GLN A 76 3.61 -5.46 -33.28
N SER A 77 4.71 -5.67 -32.55
CA SER A 77 5.99 -5.04 -32.86
C SER A 77 6.55 -5.53 -34.19
N GLN A 78 6.40 -4.71 -35.23
CA GLN A 78 7.00 -4.92 -36.55
C GLN A 78 8.42 -4.34 -36.62
N ALA A 79 9.28 -4.72 -35.68
CA ALA A 79 10.68 -4.30 -35.70
C ALA A 79 11.42 -4.91 -36.91
N ALA A 80 12.07 -4.05 -37.70
CA ALA A 80 12.97 -4.46 -38.78
C ALA A 80 14.25 -5.12 -38.21
N GLU A 81 14.94 -5.95 -39.00
CA GLU A 81 16.27 -6.43 -38.61
C GLU A 81 17.27 -5.26 -38.53
N PRO A 82 18.23 -5.25 -37.58
CA PRO A 82 18.59 -6.29 -36.59
C PRO A 82 17.85 -6.20 -35.24
N PHE A 83 16.83 -5.34 -35.12
CA PHE A 83 16.12 -5.05 -33.85
C PHE A 83 14.91 -5.96 -33.62
N LYS A 84 14.70 -6.95 -34.47
CA LYS A 84 13.63 -7.93 -34.33
C LYS A 84 13.82 -8.74 -33.03
N PRO A 85 12.76 -9.01 -32.25
CA PRO A 85 12.88 -9.74 -31.00
C PRO A 85 13.54 -11.11 -31.19
N GLY A 86 14.74 -11.27 -30.63
CA GLY A 86 15.46 -12.54 -30.58
C GLY A 86 14.81 -13.55 -29.63
N ILE A 87 15.32 -14.78 -29.62
CA ILE A 87 14.80 -15.87 -28.76
C ILE A 87 14.82 -15.48 -27.28
N ALA A 88 15.89 -14.84 -26.82
CA ALA A 88 16.03 -14.38 -25.44
C ALA A 88 14.95 -13.34 -25.08
N GLN A 89 14.72 -12.35 -25.94
CA GLN A 89 13.75 -11.29 -25.70
C GLN A 89 12.32 -11.81 -25.68
N LYS A 90 11.99 -12.81 -26.52
CA LYS A 90 10.68 -13.48 -26.49
C LYS A 90 10.41 -14.17 -25.15
N ARG A 91 11.44 -14.78 -24.54
CA ARG A 91 11.32 -15.42 -23.23
C ARG A 91 11.24 -14.40 -22.09
N LEU A 92 11.96 -13.28 -22.21
CA LEU A 92 11.93 -12.20 -21.23
C LEU A 92 10.67 -11.33 -21.31
N GLY A 93 10.00 -11.29 -22.45
CA GLY A 93 8.81 -10.47 -22.68
C GLY A 93 7.76 -10.57 -21.57
N PRO A 94 7.24 -11.77 -21.26
CA PRO A 94 6.23 -11.94 -20.20
C PRO A 94 6.71 -11.50 -18.81
N VAL A 95 7.99 -11.73 -18.48
CA VAL A 95 8.57 -11.31 -17.20
C VAL A 95 8.66 -9.79 -17.11
N LEU A 96 9.04 -9.14 -18.22
CA LEU A 96 9.09 -7.69 -18.32
C LEU A 96 7.68 -7.08 -18.25
N ASP A 97 6.70 -7.67 -18.92
CA ASP A 97 5.31 -7.22 -18.86
C ASP A 97 4.77 -7.24 -17.44
N GLN A 98 5.02 -8.31 -16.69
CA GLN A 98 4.58 -8.41 -15.29
C GLN A 98 5.14 -7.26 -14.46
N TYR A 99 6.46 -7.06 -14.52
CA TYR A 99 7.12 -5.99 -13.77
C TYR A 99 6.61 -4.60 -14.16
N LEU A 100 6.44 -4.35 -15.46
CA LEU A 100 5.93 -3.08 -15.95
C LEU A 100 4.47 -2.88 -15.54
N SER A 101 3.64 -3.92 -15.61
CA SER A 101 2.22 -3.86 -15.23
C SER A 101 2.07 -3.49 -13.76
N ASP A 102 2.82 -4.17 -12.88
CA ASP A 102 2.79 -3.88 -11.44
C ASP A 102 3.24 -2.46 -11.14
N LYS A 103 4.29 -1.99 -11.83
CA LYS A 103 4.80 -0.62 -11.69
C LYS A 103 3.81 0.42 -12.21
N ILE A 104 3.14 0.17 -13.34
CA ILE A 104 2.15 1.08 -13.92
C ILE A 104 0.96 1.23 -12.98
N VAL A 105 0.43 0.13 -12.46
CA VAL A 105 -0.76 0.15 -11.61
C VAL A 105 -0.45 0.75 -10.23
N ARG A 106 0.70 0.44 -9.64
CA ARG A 106 1.09 0.96 -8.32
C ARG A 106 1.60 2.40 -8.35
N GLY A 107 2.21 2.81 -9.46
CA GLY A 107 2.70 4.19 -9.66
C GLY A 107 1.64 5.13 -10.26
N GLY A 108 0.66 4.58 -10.96
CA GLY A 108 -0.46 5.33 -11.52
C GLY A 108 -1.62 5.36 -10.54
N ASN A 109 -2.09 6.55 -10.16
CA ASN A 109 -3.34 6.70 -9.41
C ASN A 109 -4.52 6.40 -10.33
N MET A 110 -4.78 5.12 -10.60
CA MET A 110 -5.84 4.68 -11.51
C MET A 110 -7.18 4.61 -10.78
N ASP A 111 -8.15 5.43 -11.20
CA ASP A 111 -9.53 5.41 -10.64
C ASP A 111 -10.21 4.03 -10.72
N LEU A 112 -9.77 3.20 -11.66
CA LEU A 112 -10.24 1.83 -11.83
C LEU A 112 -9.87 0.95 -10.62
N VAL A 113 -8.66 1.10 -10.08
CA VAL A 113 -8.20 0.36 -8.89
C VAL A 113 -9.09 0.73 -7.70
N ASP A 114 -9.33 2.02 -7.49
CA ASP A 114 -10.17 2.49 -6.38
C ASP A 114 -11.62 1.99 -6.51
N THR A 115 -12.13 1.92 -7.74
CA THR A 115 -13.48 1.41 -7.99
C THR A 115 -13.59 -0.08 -7.71
N ILE A 116 -12.57 -0.87 -8.06
CA ILE A 116 -12.53 -2.30 -7.77
C ILE A 116 -12.33 -2.55 -6.28
N ALA A 117 -11.46 -1.79 -5.61
CA ALA A 117 -11.25 -1.89 -4.16
C ALA A 117 -12.55 -1.66 -3.38
N ARG A 118 -13.32 -0.62 -3.74
CA ARG A 118 -14.67 -0.38 -3.18
C ARG A 118 -15.64 -1.54 -3.45
N LYS A 119 -15.58 -2.16 -4.63
CA LYS A 119 -16.40 -3.34 -4.94
C LYS A 119 -16.01 -4.55 -4.08
N PHE A 120 -14.72 -4.76 -3.82
CA PHE A 120 -14.25 -5.82 -2.92
C PHE A 120 -14.72 -5.61 -1.49
N GLU A 121 -14.63 -4.38 -0.98
CA GLU A 121 -15.16 -4.01 0.33
C GLU A 121 -16.66 -4.31 0.45
N GLN A 122 -17.45 -3.86 -0.53
CA GLN A 122 -18.91 -4.10 -0.57
C GLN A 122 -19.25 -5.59 -0.64
N SER A 123 -18.56 -6.35 -1.49
CA SER A 123 -18.83 -7.78 -1.68
C SER A 123 -18.52 -8.63 -0.45
N LEU A 124 -17.57 -8.21 0.39
CA LEU A 124 -17.24 -8.90 1.63
C LEU A 124 -18.16 -8.49 2.78
N GLY A 125 -18.63 -7.24 2.79
CA GLY A 125 -19.68 -6.77 3.70
C GLY A 125 -20.99 -7.54 3.52
N SER A 126 -21.40 -7.79 2.28
CA SER A 126 -22.64 -8.53 1.97
C SER A 126 -22.58 -10.04 2.26
N ARG A 127 -21.41 -10.58 2.64
CA ARG A 127 -21.22 -12.02 2.93
C ARG A 127 -21.30 -12.35 4.44
N GLN A 128 -21.39 -11.32 5.28
CA GLN A 128 -21.42 -11.41 6.75
C GLN A 128 -22.84 -11.25 7.31
N GLU A 129 -23.85 -11.02 6.46
CA GLU A 129 -25.29 -11.03 6.77
C GLU A 129 -25.93 -12.36 6.33
#